data_AF-A0A133Y503-F1
#
_entry.id   AF-A0A133Y503-F1
#
_cell.length_a   1.000
_cell.length_b   1.000
_cell.length_c   1.000
_cell.angle_alpha   90.00
_cell.angle_beta   90.00
_cell.angle_gamma   90.00
#
_symmetry.space_group_name_H-M   'P 1'
#
loop_
_entity.id
_entity.type
_entity.pdbx_description
1 polymer ?
#
loop_
_entity_poly.entity_id
_entity_poly.type
_entity_poly.pdbx_seq_one_letter_code
_entity_poly.pdbx_strand_id
1 'polypeptide(L)' 'MGGLKINTNAEVLNCQDQVIAGLFACGEVAGGIHAGNRLDGNSLSDIFTFGRIAGRRACQF' A
#
# COMPACT_ATOMS: atom_id res chain seq x y z
N MET A 1 -6.08 -0.34 -11.76
CA MET A 1 -5.73 0.80 -10.90
C MET A 1 -4.25 0.81 -10.63
N GLY A 2 -3.62 1.98 -10.79
CA GLY A 2 -2.17 2.16 -10.64
C GLY A 2 -1.77 2.61 -9.24
N GLY A 3 -0.49 2.94 -9.08
CA GLY A 3 0.10 3.43 -7.84
C GLY A 3 1.44 2.76 -7.54
N LEU A 4 2.02 3.11 -6.39
CA LEU A 4 3.25 2.51 -5.88
C LEU A 4 3.00 1.04 -5.54
N LYS A 5 3.89 0.14 -6.00
CA LYS A 5 3.80 -1.27 -5.63
C LYS A 5 4.17 -1.41 -4.16
N ILE A 6 3.30 -2.04 -3.38
CA ILE A 6 3.54 -2.32 -1.95
C ILE A 6 3.44 -3.81 -1.66
N ASN A 7 4.09 -4.26 -0.58
CA ASN A 7 3.82 -5.58 -0.02
C ASN A 7 2.71 -5.53 1.06
N THR A 8 2.43 -6.66 1.71
CA THR A 8 1.39 -6.77 2.75
C THR A 8 1.70 -5.98 4.04
N ASN A 9 2.94 -5.50 4.19
CA ASN A 9 3.36 -4.61 5.27
C ASN A 9 3.24 -3.13 4.89
N ALA A 10 2.67 -2.81 3.73
CA ALA A 10 2.61 -1.45 3.18
C ALA A 10 3.99 -0.82 2.88
N GLU A 11 5.04 -1.64 2.76
CA GLU A 11 6.38 -1.19 2.36
C GLU A 11 6.43 -1.01 0.84
N VAL A 12 7.00 0.10 0.37
CA VAL A 12 7.12 0.39 -1.07
C VAL A 12 8.23 -0.45 -1.68
N LEU A 13 7.94 -1.04 -2.84
CA LEU A 13 8.90 -1.83 -3.63
C LEU A 13 9.48 -1.00 -4.77
N ASN A 14 10.79 -1.16 -5.01
CA ASN A 14 11.46 -0.61 -6.19
C ASN A 14 11.20 -1.46 -7.44
N CYS A 15 11.80 -1.08 -8.57
CA CYS A 15 11.64 -1.78 -9.85
C CYS A 15 12.23 -3.20 -9.87
N GLN A 16 13.01 -3.58 -8.87
CA GLN A 16 13.59 -4.91 -8.67
C GLN A 16 12.82 -5.72 -7.61
N ASP A 17 11.62 -5.28 -7.22
CA ASP A 17 10.78 -5.89 -6.18
C ASP A 17 11.45 -5.95 -4.79
N GLN A 18 12.40 -5.05 -4.54
CA GLN A 18 13.06 -4.90 -3.23
C GLN A 18 12.42 -3.78 -2.43
N VAL A 19 12.31 -3.97 -1.12
CA VAL A 19 11.78 -2.95 -0.20
C VAL A 19 12.68 -1.72 -0.19
N ILE A 20 12.08 -0.55 -0.36
CA ILE A 20 12.73 0.74 -0.08
C ILE A 20 12.60 1.01 1.41
N ALA A 21 13.70 0.85 2.15
CA ALA A 21 13.72 0.97 3.60
C ALA A 21 13.17 2.33 4.08
N GLY A 22 12.23 2.29 5.02
CA GLY A 22 11.60 3.47 5.62
C GLY A 22 10.51 4.12 4.78
N LEU A 23 10.23 3.64 3.57
CA LEU A 23 9.19 4.18 2.70
C LEU A 23 7.94 3.28 2.71
N PHE A 24 6.83 3.86 3.16
CA PHE A 24 5.53 3.19 3.25
C PHE A 24 4.48 3.96 2.44
N ALA A 25 3.51 3.24 1.88
CA ALA A 25 2.40 3.84 1.13
C ALA A 25 1.09 3.08 1.39
N CYS A 26 -0.04 3.79 1.37
CA CYS A 26 -1.36 3.23 1.60
C CYS A 26 -2.45 4.06 0.90
N GLY A 27 -3.62 3.45 0.66
CA GLY A 27 -4.72 4.12 -0.03
C GLY A 27 -4.49 4.23 -1.53
N GLU A 28 -5.14 5.19 -2.18
CA GLU A 28 -5.19 5.28 -3.65
C GLU A 28 -3.83 5.58 -4.32
N VAL A 29 -2.83 6.04 -3.56
CA VAL A 29 -1.44 6.14 -4.05
C VAL A 29 -0.75 4.78 -4.17
N ALA A 30 -1.23 3.75 -3.46
CA ALA A 30 -0.73 2.39 -3.53
C ALA A 30 -1.46 1.58 -4.61
N GLY A 31 -0.69 0.91 -5.47
CA GLY A 31 -1.18 0.11 -6.58
C GLY A 31 -1.21 -1.39 -6.26
N GLY A 32 -1.90 -2.15 -7.11
CA GLY A 32 -1.95 -3.62 -7.05
C GLY A 32 -3.10 -4.20 -6.23
N ILE A 33 -3.71 -3.44 -5.32
CA ILE A 33 -4.82 -3.90 -4.45
C ILE A 33 -6.10 -4.20 -5.26
N HIS A 34 -6.44 -3.31 -6.19
CA HIS A 34 -7.69 -3.37 -6.96
C HIS A 34 -7.51 -3.87 -8.39
N ALA A 35 -6.33 -4.41 -8.72
CA ALA A 35 -5.98 -4.96 -10.04
C ALA A 35 -6.51 -4.11 -11.23
N GLY A 36 -7.34 -4.68 -12.11
CA GLY A 36 -7.93 -3.97 -13.26
C GLY A 36 -9.10 -3.05 -12.92
N ASN A 37 -9.86 -3.34 -11.86
CA ASN A 37 -11.11 -2.65 -11.52
C ASN A 37 -11.37 -2.63 -10.01
N ARG A 38 -11.73 -1.47 -9.46
CA ARG A 38 -12.19 -1.34 -8.07
C ARG A 38 -13.63 -1.80 -7.94
N LEU A 39 -13.94 -2.51 -6.86
CA LEU A 39 -15.33 -2.68 -6.41
C LEU A 39 -15.69 -1.55 -5.44
N ASP A 40 -16.93 -1.06 -5.54
CA ASP A 40 -17.40 0.01 -4.66
C ASP A 40 -17.28 -0.37 -3.18
N GLY A 41 -16.88 0.60 -2.36
CA GLY A 41 -16.56 0.39 -0.94
C GLY A 41 -15.14 -0.12 -0.67
N ASN A 42 -14.47 -0.77 -1.62
CA ASN A 42 -13.11 -1.27 -1.37
C ASN A 42 -12.08 -0.15 -1.16
N SER A 43 -12.27 1.05 -1.71
CA SER A 43 -11.36 2.18 -1.44
C SER A 43 -11.37 2.58 0.03
N LEU A 44 -12.54 2.56 0.68
CA LEU A 44 -12.65 2.88 2.11
C LEU A 44 -12.00 1.79 2.95
N SER A 45 -12.25 0.52 2.60
CA SER A 45 -11.61 -0.62 3.28
C SER A 45 -10.08 -0.55 3.15
N ASP A 46 -9.57 -0.21 1.97
CA ASP A 46 -8.15 -0.03 1.66
C ASP A 46 -7.51 1.05 2.54
N ILE A 47 -8.01 2.29 2.50
CA ILE A 47 -7.39 3.41 3.25
C ILE A 47 -7.35 3.15 4.76
N PHE A 48 -8.39 2.54 5.34
CA PHE A 48 -8.42 2.25 6.78
C PHE A 48 -7.51 1.07 7.14
N THR A 49 -7.50 0.02 6.32
CA THR A 49 -6.72 -1.19 6.60
C THR A 49 -5.24 -0.94 6.37
N PHE A 50 -4.86 -0.56 5.15
CA PHE A 50 -3.46 -0.32 4.80
C PHE A 50 -2.92 0.95 5.45
N GLY A 51 -3.75 1.97 5.71
CA GLY A 51 -3.33 3.13 6.48
C GLY A 51 -2.93 2.77 7.91
N ARG A 52 -3.70 1.91 8.59
CA ARG A 52 -3.35 1.42 9.92
C ARG A 52 -2.10 0.55 9.90
N ILE A 53 -1.93 -0.29 8.89
CA ILE A 53 -0.73 -1.15 8.73
C ILE A 53 0.50 -0.26 8.49
N ALA A 54 0.46 0.63 7.51
CA ALA A 54 1.54 1.55 7.17
C ALA A 54 1.95 2.40 8.38
N GLY A 55 0.99 3.01 9.09
CA GLY A 55 1.28 3.81 10.28
C GLY A 55 1.96 3.01 11.40
N ARG A 56 1.50 1.78 11.67
CA ARG A 56 2.13 0.90 12.68
C ARG A 56 3.53 0.47 12.27
N ARG A 57 3.73 0.10 11.00
CA ARG A 57 5.04 -0.31 10.48
C ARG A 57 6.02 0.86 10.48
N ALA A 58 5.59 2.04 10.06
CA ALA A 58 6.41 3.25 10.10
C ALA A 58 6.82 3.63 11.53
N CYS A 59 5.97 3.43 12.54
CA CYS A 59 6.34 3.69 13.94
C CYS A 59 7.31 2.65 14.54
N GLN A 60 7.42 1.46 13.94
CA GLN A 60 8.28 0.36 14.40
C GLN A 60 9.62 0.30 13.65
N PHE A 61 9.80 1.15 12.64
CA PHE A 61 11.00 1.25 11.84
C PHE A 61 12.05 2.12 12.54
#